data_AF-A0A7W4HKD1-F1
#
_entry.id   AF-A0A7W4HKD1-F1
#
_cell.length_a   1.000
_cell.length_b   1.000
_cell.length_c   1.000
_cell.angle_alpha   90.00
_cell.angle_beta   90.00
_cell.angle_gamma   90.00
#
_symmetry.space_group_name_H-M   'P 1'
#
loop_
_entity.id
_entity.type
_entity.pdbx_description
1 polymer ?
#
loop_
_entity_poly.entity_id
_entity_poly.type
_entity_poly.pdbx_seq_one_letter_code
_entity_poly.pdbx_strand_id
1 'polypeptide(L)'
;MHPFFFDVVSKDTPPSAINRRLVNYMEFFDDGSWDVTGSDSPKLLFLLENPAAENRLRRAAHAVRSRFDLDDEIEVYTATAENLMGEDSVIWSNIDELSELLSLDEL
;
A
#
# COMPACT_ATOMS: atom_id res chain seq x y z
N MET A 1 -13.56 10.37 5.17
CA MET A 1 -12.47 10.55 4.21
C MET A 1 -11.15 10.45 4.95
N HIS A 2 -10.77 9.21 5.19
CA HIS A 2 -9.46 8.78 5.60
C HIS A 2 -8.48 9.11 4.47
N PRO A 3 -7.39 9.81 4.78
CA PRO A 3 -6.39 10.14 3.78
C PRO A 3 -5.71 8.86 3.28
N PHE A 4 -5.31 8.87 2.01
CA PHE A 4 -4.57 7.77 1.42
C PHE A 4 -3.54 8.29 0.41
N PHE A 5 -2.48 7.53 0.24
CA PHE A 5 -1.58 7.66 -0.90
C PHE A 5 -1.88 6.55 -1.90
N PHE A 6 -1.88 6.89 -3.18
CA PHE A 6 -2.15 5.94 -4.25
C PHE A 6 -0.97 5.90 -5.23
N ASP A 7 -0.48 4.70 -5.50
CA ASP A 7 0.62 4.47 -6.41
C ASP A 7 0.32 3.34 -7.40
N VAL A 8 0.73 3.54 -8.65
CA VAL A 8 0.67 2.50 -9.68
C VAL A 8 2.05 1.85 -9.83
N VAL A 9 2.07 0.52 -9.89
CA VAL A 9 3.26 -0.30 -10.11
C VAL A 9 3.10 -1.05 -11.43
N SER A 10 3.83 -0.60 -12.45
CA SER A 10 3.83 -1.24 -13.75
C SER A 10 4.51 -2.61 -13.71
N LYS A 11 4.12 -3.52 -14.61
CA LYS A 11 4.68 -4.87 -14.77
C LYS A 11 6.21 -4.89 -14.92
N ASP A 12 6.77 -3.83 -15.50
CA ASP A 12 8.20 -3.71 -15.80
C ASP A 12 8.98 -3.00 -14.68
N THR A 13 8.30 -2.64 -13.57
CA THR A 13 8.93 -1.98 -12.43
C THR A 13 9.94 -2.93 -11.77
N PRO A 14 11.23 -2.55 -11.66
CA PRO A 14 12.22 -3.41 -11.03
C PRO A 14 11.98 -3.52 -9.52
N PRO A 15 12.29 -4.67 -8.90
CA PRO A 15 12.08 -4.87 -7.45
C PRO A 15 12.75 -3.80 -6.57
N SER A 16 13.92 -3.30 -6.98
CA SER A 16 14.63 -2.25 -6.26
C SER A 16 13.88 -0.92 -6.24
N ALA A 17 13.12 -0.60 -7.30
CA ALA A 17 12.30 0.60 -7.34
C ALA A 17 11.07 0.49 -6.41
N ILE A 18 10.43 -0.68 -6.35
CA ILE A 18 9.34 -0.96 -5.40
C ILE A 18 9.85 -0.81 -3.96
N ASN A 19 10.98 -1.45 -3.65
CA ASN A 19 11.59 -1.38 -2.32
C ASN A 19 11.95 0.06 -1.93
N ARG A 20 12.59 0.80 -2.84
CA ARG A 20 12.93 2.21 -2.59
C ARG A 20 11.69 3.07 -2.33
N ARG A 21 10.60 2.85 -3.08
CA ARG A 21 9.35 3.57 -2.86
C ARG A 21 8.78 3.29 -1.47
N LEU A 22 8.75 2.03 -1.04
CA LEU A 22 8.29 1.66 0.31
C LEU A 22 9.17 2.26 1.40
N VAL A 23 10.50 2.23 1.23
CA VAL A 23 11.43 2.86 2.17
C VAL A 23 11.16 4.35 2.29
N ASN A 24 10.98 5.06 1.18
CA ASN A 24 10.68 6.49 1.21
C ASN A 24 9.37 6.80 1.95
N TYR A 25 8.33 5.96 1.82
CA TYR A 25 7.10 6.13 2.59
C TYR A 25 7.33 5.90 4.08
N MET A 26 8.04 4.83 4.45
CA MET A 26 8.32 4.57 5.87
C MET A 26 9.19 5.67 6.48
N GLU A 27 10.22 6.16 5.78
CA GLU A 27 11.01 7.31 6.23
C GLU A 27 10.13 8.56 6.42
N PHE A 28 9.22 8.82 5.49
CA PHE A 28 8.29 9.95 5.61
C PHE A 28 7.39 9.85 6.87
N PHE A 29 6.89 8.66 7.18
CA PHE A 29 6.04 8.45 8.36
C PHE A 29 6.85 8.42 9.66
N ASP A 30 7.99 7.71 9.69
CA ASP A 30 8.92 7.61 10.82
C ASP A 30 9.46 8.98 11.25
N ASP A 31 9.70 9.89 10.29
CA ASP A 31 10.11 11.27 10.57
C ASP A 31 8.99 12.13 11.22
N GLY A 32 7.79 11.59 11.43
CA GLY A 32 6.63 12.31 11.98
C GLY A 32 6.09 13.38 11.03
N SER A 33 6.43 13.30 9.74
CA SER A 33 6.05 14.33 8.76
C SER A 33 4.54 14.43 8.57
N TRP A 34 3.80 13.34 8.85
CA TRP A 34 2.34 13.33 8.76
C TRP A 34 1.65 13.91 10.01
N ASP A 35 2.27 13.83 11.18
CA ASP A 35 1.67 14.22 12.46
C ASP A 35 1.24 15.69 12.50
N VAL A 36 1.92 16.55 11.74
CA VAL A 36 1.61 17.98 11.59
C VAL A 36 0.20 18.23 11.05
N THR A 37 -0.39 17.24 10.38
CA THR A 37 -1.76 17.33 9.84
C THR A 37 -2.83 17.09 10.90
N GLY A 38 -2.48 16.48 12.05
CA GLY A 38 -3.42 16.09 13.09
C GLY A 38 -4.49 15.09 12.62
N SER A 39 -4.24 14.38 11.51
CA SER A 39 -5.12 13.36 10.95
C SER A 39 -4.56 11.96 11.22
N ASP A 40 -5.42 10.95 11.17
CA ASP A 40 -5.00 9.54 11.25
C ASP A 40 -3.98 9.21 10.14
N SER A 41 -3.14 8.20 10.39
CA SER A 41 -2.16 7.70 9.42
C SER A 41 -2.84 7.33 8.10
N PRO A 42 -2.32 7.79 6.96
CA PRO A 42 -2.95 7.54 5.68
C PRO A 42 -2.64 6.13 5.19
N LYS A 43 -3.62 5.50 4.56
CA LYS A 43 -3.44 4.16 3.98
C LYS A 43 -2.60 4.23 2.71
N LEU A 44 -1.76 3.22 2.47
CA LEU A 44 -1.01 3.08 1.22
C LEU A 44 -1.74 2.13 0.26
N LEU A 45 -2.20 2.66 -0.87
CA LEU A 45 -2.87 1.91 -1.92
C LEU A 45 -1.94 1.69 -3.11
N PHE A 46 -1.71 0.43 -3.47
CA PHE A 46 -0.90 0.06 -4.64
C PHE A 46 -1.72 -0.68 -5.69
N LEU A 47 -1.82 -0.09 -6.88
CA LEU A 47 -2.40 -0.75 -8.04
C LEU A 47 -1.29 -1.44 -8.85
N LEU A 48 -1.42 -2.75 -9.08
CA LEU A 48 -0.39 -3.57 -9.71
C LEU A 48 -0.87 -4.16 -11.04
N GLU A 49 -0.05 -4.06 -12.08
CA GLU A 49 -0.41 -4.56 -13.42
C GLU A 49 -0.29 -6.09 -13.55
N ASN A 50 0.31 -6.80 -12.57
CA ASN A 50 0.33 -8.26 -12.56
C ASN A 50 0.44 -8.88 -11.15
N PRO A 51 -0.01 -10.13 -10.95
CA PRO A 51 0.05 -10.82 -9.65
C PRO A 51 1.47 -11.08 -9.12
N ALA A 52 2.47 -11.13 -10.00
CA ALA A 52 3.86 -11.35 -9.59
C ALA A 52 4.44 -10.11 -8.88
N ALA A 53 4.07 -8.92 -9.34
CA ALA A 53 4.41 -7.65 -8.72
C ALA A 53 3.74 -7.52 -7.36
N GLU A 54 2.50 -7.98 -7.21
CA GLU A 54 1.74 -7.92 -5.96
C GLU A 54 2.41 -8.75 -4.86
N ASN A 55 2.73 -10.00 -5.17
CA ASN A 55 3.45 -10.87 -4.24
C ASN A 55 4.85 -10.32 -3.86
N ARG A 56 5.51 -9.60 -4.76
CA ARG A 56 6.78 -8.93 -4.47
C ARG A 56 6.58 -7.71 -3.58
N LEU A 57 5.59 -6.86 -3.89
CA LEU A 57 5.27 -5.68 -3.11
C LEU A 57 4.89 -6.06 -1.69
N ARG A 58 4.02 -7.06 -1.50
CA ARG A 58 3.68 -7.58 -0.18
C ARG A 58 4.92 -7.96 0.62
N ARG A 59 5.80 -8.80 0.08
CA ARG A 59 7.03 -9.21 0.78
C ARG A 59 7.94 -8.02 1.12
N ALA A 60 8.08 -7.08 0.19
CA ALA A 60 8.88 -5.89 0.43
C ALA A 60 8.24 -4.98 1.49
N ALA A 61 6.92 -4.81 1.47
CA ALA A 61 6.20 -3.98 2.42
C ALA A 61 6.32 -4.54 3.84
N HIS A 62 6.13 -5.85 4.03
CA HIS A 62 6.41 -6.55 5.29
C HIS A 62 7.85 -6.32 5.78
N ALA A 63 8.84 -6.55 4.91
CA ALA A 63 10.24 -6.42 5.30
C ALA A 63 10.64 -4.96 5.62
N VAL A 64 10.05 -3.99 4.93
CA VAL A 64 10.37 -2.58 5.11
C VAL A 64 9.61 -2.02 6.33
N ARG A 65 8.30 -2.25 6.48
CA ARG A 65 7.54 -1.80 7.68
C ARG A 65 8.19 -2.30 8.97
N SER A 66 8.53 -3.59 9.02
CA SER A 66 9.17 -4.19 10.19
C SER A 66 10.55 -3.62 10.51
N ARG A 67 11.29 -3.18 9.49
CA ARG A 67 12.57 -2.48 9.71
C ARG A 67 12.39 -1.12 10.39
N PHE A 68 11.26 -0.47 10.20
CA PHE A 68 10.92 0.83 10.78
C PHE A 68 10.00 0.71 12.01
N ASP A 69 9.62 -0.49 12.44
CA ASP A 69 8.65 -0.73 13.53
C ASP A 69 7.24 -0.15 13.24
N LEU A 70 6.86 -0.10 11.95
CA LEU A 70 5.59 0.47 11.46
C LEU A 70 4.58 -0.62 11.01
N ASP A 71 4.78 -1.86 11.45
CA ASP A 71 3.92 -2.98 11.09
C ASP A 71 2.48 -2.78 11.59
N ASP A 72 2.27 -2.16 12.75
CA ASP A 72 0.93 -1.94 13.29
C ASP A 72 0.39 -0.51 13.02
N GLU A 73 1.20 0.38 12.43
CA GLU A 73 0.82 1.79 12.20
C GLU A 73 0.42 2.09 10.75
N ILE A 74 1.09 1.49 9.77
CA ILE A 74 0.90 1.82 8.36
C ILE A 74 0.23 0.67 7.63
N GLU A 75 -1.06 0.80 7.37
CA GLU A 75 -1.80 -0.16 6.57
C GLU A 75 -1.47 -0.04 5.07
N VAL A 76 -1.29 -1.19 4.42
CA VAL A 76 -0.98 -1.27 3.00
C VAL A 76 -2.00 -2.18 2.32
N TYR A 77 -2.58 -1.69 1.23
CA TYR A 77 -3.54 -2.43 0.43
C TYR A 77 -3.09 -2.53 -1.02
N THR A 78 -3.45 -3.65 -1.65
CA THR A 78 -3.17 -3.93 -3.06
C THR A 78 -4.43 -4.20 -3.84
N ALA A 79 -4.43 -3.78 -5.10
CA ALA A 79 -5.40 -4.21 -6.10
C ALA A 79 -4.65 -4.48 -7.41
N THR A 80 -5.21 -5.31 -8.27
CA THR A 80 -4.68 -5.51 -9.62
C THR A 80 -5.47 -4.73 -10.65
N ALA A 81 -4.86 -4.47 -11.81
CA ALA A 81 -5.56 -3.86 -12.94
C ALA A 81 -6.77 -4.69 -13.39
N GLU A 82 -6.76 -6.01 -13.20
CA GLU A 82 -7.91 -6.88 -13.48
C GLU A 82 -9.07 -6.61 -12.52
N ASN A 83 -8.79 -6.32 -11.23
CA ASN A 83 -9.84 -6.00 -10.26
C ASN A 83 -10.60 -4.71 -10.62
N LEU A 84 -9.91 -3.71 -11.17
CA LEU A 84 -10.54 -2.45 -11.63
C LEU A 84 -11.49 -2.64 -12.82
N MET A 85 -11.31 -3.71 -13.60
CA MET A 85 -12.16 -3.98 -14.76
C MET A 85 -13.45 -4.71 -14.38
N GLY A 86 -13.58 -5.14 -13.11
CA GLY A 86 -14.79 -5.74 -12.57
C GLY A 86 -15.86 -4.72 -12.19
N GLU A 87 -17.02 -5.22 -11.80
CA GLU A 87 -18.13 -4.39 -11.28
C GLU A 87 -18.04 -4.18 -9.75
N ASP A 88 -17.12 -4.90 -9.09
CA ASP A 88 -16.94 -4.82 -7.63
C ASP A 88 -16.19 -3.54 -7.24
N SER A 89 -16.72 -2.80 -6.26
CA SER A 89 -16.06 -1.62 -5.69
C SER A 89 -15.08 -1.95 -4.57
N VAL A 90 -15.21 -3.15 -3.97
CA VAL A 90 -14.41 -3.62 -2.84
C VAL A 90 -13.22 -4.44 -3.34
N ILE A 91 -12.20 -3.76 -3.86
CA ILE A 91 -11.08 -4.39 -4.59
C ILE A 91 -9.74 -4.30 -3.87
N TRP A 92 -9.64 -3.50 -2.81
CA TRP A 92 -8.39 -3.27 -2.10
C TRP A 92 -8.19 -4.34 -1.04
N SER A 93 -7.21 -5.22 -1.24
CA SER A 93 -6.89 -6.30 -0.30
C SER A 93 -5.80 -5.87 0.67
N ASN A 94 -6.01 -6.03 1.98
CA ASN A 94 -4.97 -5.78 2.98
C ASN A 94 -3.83 -6.80 2.81
N ILE A 95 -2.56 -6.34 2.85
CA ILE A 95 -1.41 -7.23 2.67
C ILE A 95 -1.13 -8.16 3.87
N ASP A 96 -1.70 -7.86 5.02
CA ASP A 96 -1.59 -8.59 6.29
C ASP A 96 -2.77 -9.57 6.45
N GLU A 97 -3.98 -9.14 6.08
CA GLU A 97 -5.20 -9.94 6.09
C GLU A 97 -5.91 -9.90 4.72
N LEU A 98 -5.58 -10.83 3.83
CA LEU A 98 -6.11 -10.84 2.45
C LEU A 98 -7.64 -10.99 2.33
N SER A 99 -8.32 -11.43 3.40
CA SER A 99 -9.79 -11.47 3.48
C SER A 99 -10.41 -10.12 3.79
N GLU A 100 -9.62 -9.19 4.33
CA GLU A 100 -10.03 -7.82 4.55
C GLU A 100 -9.93 -7.08 3.20
N LEU A 101 -11.12 -6.76 2.67
CA LEU A 101 -11.27 -5.99 1.46
C LEU A 101 -11.84 -4.62 1.80
N LEU A 102 -11.39 -3.59 1.08
CA LEU A 102 -11.78 -2.22 1.29
C LEU A 102 -12.31 -1.60 -0.01
N SER A 103 -13.38 -0.80 0.08
CA SER A 103 -13.85 0.08 -0.99
C SER A 103 -13.23 1.47 -0.86
N LEU A 104 -13.00 2.15 -1.99
CA LEU A 104 -12.63 3.57 -1.96
C LEU A 104 -13.73 4.45 -1.34
N ASP A 105 -15.00 4.04 -1.43
CA ASP A 105 -16.13 4.78 -0.84
C ASP A 105 -16.11 4.76 0.69
N GLU A 106 -15.36 3.82 1.29
CA GLU A 106 -15.23 3.64 2.74
C GLU A 106 -14.01 4.39 3.31
N LEU A 107 -13.22 5.04 2.46
CA LEU A 107 -12.15 5.95 2.86
C LEU A 107 -12.74 7.32 3.19
#